data_AF-A0A3D2XG00-F1
#
_entry.id   AF-A0A3D2XG00-F1
#
_cell.length_a   1.000
_cell.length_b   1.000
_cell.length_c   1.000
_cell.angle_alpha   90.00
_cell.angle_beta   90.00
_cell.angle_gamma   90.00
#
_symmetry.space_group_name_H-M   'P 1'
#
loop_
_entity.id
_entity.type
_entity.pdbx_description
1 polymer ?
#
loop_
_entity_poly.entity_id
_entity_poly.type
_entity_poly.pdbx_seq_one_letter_code
_entity_poly.pdbx_strand_id
1 'polypeptide(L)' 'MAKNLLIVESPAKAKTIEKILGSDFEVKSCYG' A
#
# COMPACT_ATOMS: atom_id res chain seq x y z
N MET A 1 7.18 9.63 -12.40
CA MET A 1 5.80 9.99 -12.01
C MET A 1 5.72 9.89 -10.49
N ALA A 2 5.04 10.83 -9.83
CA ALA A 2 4.79 10.71 -8.40
C ALA A 2 3.92 9.47 -8.14
N LYS A 3 4.42 8.50 -7.40
CA LYS A 3 3.61 7.35 -6.94
C LYS A 3 2.72 7.84 -5.81
N ASN A 4 1.45 7.45 -5.84
CA ASN A 4 0.53 7.78 -4.77
C ASN A 4 0.85 6.91 -3.55
N LEU A 5 1.25 7.53 -2.44
CA LEU A 5 1.55 6.83 -1.19
C LEU A 5 0.24 6.51 -0.45
N LEU A 6 0.05 5.24 -0.10
CA LEU A 6 -1.10 4.76 0.67
C LEU A 6 -0.61 4.05 1.93
N ILE A 7 -0.96 4.57 3.10
CA ILE A 7 -0.55 4.01 4.38
C ILE A 7 -1.73 3.27 5.02
N VAL A 8 -1.50 2.02 5.47
CA VAL A 8 -2.53 1.16 6.08
C VAL A 8 -2.06 0.56 7.40
N GLU A 9 -3.00 0.08 8.22
CA GLU A 9 -2.72 -0.37 9.60
C GLU A 9 -2.10 -1.79 9.72
N SER A 10 -2.20 -2.64 8.67
CA SER A 10 -1.85 -4.06 8.76
C SER A 10 -1.05 -4.60 7.56
N PRO A 11 -0.22 -5.68 7.70
CA PRO A 11 0.66 -6.16 6.63
C PRO A 11 -0.12 -6.87 5.56
N ALA A 12 -1.10 -7.63 6.03
CA ALA A 12 -2.02 -8.37 5.20
C ALA A 12 -2.80 -7.41 4.30
N LYS A 13 -3.31 -6.28 4.84
CA LYS A 13 -4.00 -5.27 4.03
C LYS A 13 -3.07 -4.66 2.99
N ALA A 14 -1.84 -4.29 3.37
CA ALA A 14 -0.88 -3.72 2.42
C ALA A 14 -0.62 -4.67 1.23
N LYS A 15 -0.34 -5.95 1.50
CA LYS A 15 -0.11 -6.96 0.46
C LYS A 15 -1.31 -7.19 -0.45
N THR A 16 -2.53 -7.15 0.09
CA THR A 16 -3.75 -7.30 -0.72
C THR A 16 -3.98 -6.10 -1.60
N ILE A 17 -3.83 -4.88 -1.05
CA ILE A 17 -4.07 -3.64 -1.79
C ILE A 17 -3.02 -3.41 -2.88
N GLU A 18 -1.75 -3.76 -2.62
CA GLU A 18 -0.69 -3.67 -3.63
C GLU A 18 -0.99 -4.53 -4.87
N LYS A 19 -1.62 -5.71 -4.69
CA LYS A 19 -2.07 -6.56 -5.80
C LYS A 19 -3.26 -5.99 -6.57
N ILE A 20 -4.12 -5.21 -5.90
CA ILE A 20 -5.33 -4.64 -6.51
C ILE A 20 -4.99 -3.36 -7.28
N LEU A 21 -4.17 -2.49 -6.69
CA LEU A 21 -3.84 -1.17 -7.25
C LEU A 21 -2.67 -1.19 -8.22
N GLY A 22 -1.79 -2.20 -8.13
CA GLY A 22 -0.64 -2.33 -9.01
C GLY A 22 0.45 -1.28 -8.75
N SER A 23 1.33 -1.12 -9.73
CA SER A 23 2.61 -0.39 -9.60
C SER A 23 2.50 1.14 -9.49
N ASP A 24 1.31 1.69 -9.70
CA ASP A 24 1.02 3.13 -9.63
C ASP A 24 0.93 3.66 -8.19
N PHE A 25 0.75 2.76 -7.22
CA PHE A 25 0.62 3.09 -5.80
C PHE A 25 1.80 2.52 -5.00
N GLU A 26 2.31 3.30 -4.06
CA GLU A 26 3.22 2.81 -3.04
C GLU A 26 2.43 2.52 -1.78
N VAL A 27 2.23 1.24 -1.45
CA VAL A 27 1.44 0.85 -0.28
C VAL A 27 2.38 0.51 0.87
N LYS A 28 2.29 1.26 1.97
CA LYS A 28 3.06 1.04 3.19
C LYS A 28 2.13 0.69 4.34
N SER A 29 2.67 -0.05 5.29
CA SER A 29 1.95 -0.37 6.51
C SER A 29 2.60 0.34 7.69
N CYS A 30 1.78 0.97 8.52
CA CYS A 30 2.19 1.59 9.77
C CYS A 30 1.51 0.79 10.89
N TYR A 31 2.27 -0.14 11.45
CA TYR A 31 1.88 -0.85 12.65
C TYR A 31 2.09 0.09 13.83
N GLY A 32 1.05 0.30 14.63
CA GLY A 32 1.23 0.75 16.00
C GLY A 32 2.01 -0.28 16.81
#